data_AF-A0A8I1WCJ8-F1
#
_entry.id   AF-A0A8I1WCJ8-F1
#
_cell.length_a   1.000
_cell.length_b   1.000
_cell.length_c   1.000
_cell.angle_alpha   90.00
_cell.angle_beta   90.00
_cell.angle_gamma   90.00
#
_symmetry.space_group_name_H-M   'P 1'
#
loop_
_entity.id
_entity.type
_entity.pdbx_description
1 polymer ?
#
loop_
_entity_poly.entity_id
_entity_poly.type
_entity_poly.pdbx_seq_one_letter_code
_entity_poly.pdbx_strand_id
1 'polypeptide(L)'
;MAMIELNELCKTLKAGSLKSKQAVFNRHYGDVRKAIGIYGWRNIVSFINSYTGENLSIKTYKNMLDRAKKKVESSPQPETKAAGKKVTTNAFSTIVKKEKLVHDNNPDLDALLDRLGAESGDLSDYLKVCFNSESIANRAIEAGVSIEEIQSWECPNQIRLGTRLSHFIRNAS
;
A
#
# COMPACT_ATOMS: atom_id res chain seq x y z
N MET A 1 11.16 -29.13 19.09
CA MET A 1 10.78 -29.62 17.74
C MET A 1 11.68 -28.97 16.72
N ALA A 2 12.35 -29.74 15.87
CA ALA A 2 13.11 -29.17 14.76
C ALA A 2 12.15 -28.92 13.58
N MET A 3 12.07 -27.68 13.08
CA MET A 3 11.28 -27.36 11.88
C MET A 3 12.14 -27.63 10.64
N ILE A 4 12.15 -28.89 10.20
CA ILE A 4 13.06 -29.39 9.16
C ILE A 4 12.86 -28.62 7.84
N GLU A 5 11.62 -28.25 7.53
CA GLU A 5 11.21 -27.50 6.34
C GLU A 5 11.81 -26.10 6.29
N LEU A 6 12.15 -25.51 7.44
CA LEU A 6 12.72 -24.16 7.52
C LEU A 6 14.24 -24.16 7.64
N ASN A 7 14.88 -25.33 7.72
CA ASN A 7 16.31 -25.40 7.98
C ASN A 7 17.14 -24.74 6.86
N GLU A 8 16.78 -25.00 5.59
CA GLU A 8 17.48 -24.40 4.44
C GLU A 8 17.20 -22.89 4.29
N LEU A 9 15.98 -22.44 4.64
CA LEU A 9 15.67 -21.01 4.73
C LEU A 9 16.53 -20.32 5.81
N CYS A 10 16.60 -20.92 6.98
CA CYS A 10 17.34 -20.37 8.12
C CYS A 10 18.85 -20.33 7.86
N LYS A 11 19.42 -21.36 7.23
CA LYS A 11 20.81 -21.38 6.79
C LYS A 11 21.11 -20.29 5.77
N THR A 12 20.24 -20.13 4.77
CA THR A 12 20.43 -19.11 3.71
C THR A 12 20.26 -17.68 4.22
N LEU A 13 19.35 -17.44 5.18
CA LEU A 13 19.23 -16.17 5.88
C LEU A 13 20.48 -15.85 6.71
N LYS A 14 21.01 -16.84 7.44
CA LYS A 14 22.20 -16.66 8.29
C LYS A 14 23.48 -16.48 7.48
N ALA A 15 23.61 -17.17 6.36
CA ALA A 15 24.77 -17.08 5.47
C ALA A 15 24.87 -15.74 4.74
N GLY A 16 23.79 -14.95 4.69
CA GLY A 16 23.75 -13.67 3.97
C GLY A 16 23.99 -13.79 2.46
N SER A 17 23.89 -15.01 1.90
CA SER A 17 24.35 -15.33 0.53
C SER A 17 23.44 -14.80 -0.58
N LEU A 18 22.31 -14.18 -0.23
CA LEU A 18 21.34 -13.61 -1.15
C LEU A 18 21.21 -12.11 -0.92
N LYS A 19 21.10 -11.37 -2.03
CA LYS A 19 21.08 -9.89 -2.10
C LYS A 19 20.04 -9.22 -1.18
N SER A 20 19.02 -9.95 -0.73
CA SER A 20 18.03 -9.49 0.26
C SER A 20 17.25 -10.65 0.89
N LYS A 21 16.69 -10.43 2.09
CA LYS A 21 15.81 -11.39 2.82
C LYS A 21 14.57 -11.78 2.02
N GLN A 22 14.02 -10.84 1.25
CA GLN A 22 12.91 -11.09 0.33
C GLN A 22 13.29 -12.10 -0.75
N ALA A 23 14.51 -12.06 -1.27
CA ALA A 23 14.96 -13.02 -2.29
C ALA A 23 15.05 -14.45 -1.71
N VAL A 24 15.43 -14.58 -0.44
CA VAL A 24 15.43 -15.86 0.28
C VAL A 24 14.01 -16.41 0.41
N PHE A 25 13.05 -15.57 0.83
CA PHE A 25 11.64 -15.93 0.94
C PHE A 25 11.01 -16.30 -0.41
N ASN A 26 11.42 -15.65 -1.50
CA ASN A 26 10.95 -16.02 -2.85
C ASN A 26 11.42 -17.44 -3.23
N ARG A 27 12.68 -17.78 -2.94
CA ARG A 27 13.26 -19.09 -3.27
C ARG A 27 12.63 -20.23 -2.46
N HIS A 28 12.33 -19.98 -1.19
CA HIS A 28 11.81 -20.97 -0.25
C HIS A 28 10.31 -20.82 0.05
N TYR A 29 9.56 -20.18 -0.87
CA TYR A 29 8.14 -19.91 -0.68
C TYR A 29 7.32 -21.16 -0.33
N GLY A 30 7.56 -22.26 -1.05
CA GLY A 30 6.86 -23.53 -0.84
C GLY A 30 7.11 -24.11 0.56
N ASP A 31 8.35 -24.07 1.02
CA ASP A 31 8.75 -24.61 2.32
C ASP A 31 8.18 -23.77 3.47
N VAL A 32 8.22 -22.43 3.33
CA VAL A 32 7.60 -21.52 4.30
C VAL A 32 6.08 -21.75 4.37
N ARG A 33 5.41 -21.92 3.23
CA ARG A 33 3.96 -22.18 3.20
C ARG A 33 3.60 -23.51 3.85
N LYS A 34 4.36 -24.57 3.60
CA LYS A 34 4.19 -25.87 4.25
C LYS A 34 4.38 -25.76 5.77
N ALA A 35 5.46 -25.12 6.20
CA ALA A 35 5.72 -24.92 7.62
C ALA A 35 4.58 -24.15 8.31
N ILE A 36 4.02 -23.12 7.67
CA ILE A 36 2.87 -22.34 8.20
C ILE A 36 1.65 -23.24 8.45
N GLY A 37 1.37 -24.17 7.55
CA GLY A 37 0.26 -25.11 7.71
C GLY A 37 0.43 -26.08 8.89
N ILE A 38 1.67 -26.41 9.25
CA ILE A 38 1.99 -27.40 10.29
C ILE A 38 2.15 -26.74 11.66
N TYR A 39 2.92 -25.64 11.72
CA TYR A 39 3.39 -25.07 12.98
C TYR A 39 2.71 -23.74 13.36
N GLY A 40 2.06 -23.09 12.39
CA GLY A 40 1.47 -21.77 12.56
C GLY A 40 2.48 -20.62 12.62
N TRP A 41 1.99 -19.42 12.37
CA TRP A 41 2.82 -18.21 12.20
C TRP A 41 3.66 -17.84 13.43
N ARG A 42 3.10 -17.95 14.63
CA ARG A 42 3.79 -17.52 15.86
C ARG A 42 5.07 -18.32 16.10
N ASN A 43 4.99 -19.63 15.93
CA ASN A 43 6.10 -20.54 16.19
C ASN A 43 7.20 -20.39 15.13
N ILE A 44 6.82 -20.25 13.86
CA ILE A 44 7.76 -20.06 12.75
C ILE A 44 8.54 -18.76 12.88
N VAL A 45 7.84 -17.67 13.19
CA VAL A 45 8.48 -16.36 13.33
C VAL A 45 9.42 -16.34 14.52
N SER A 46 9.01 -16.92 15.65
CA SER A 46 9.89 -17.08 16.81
C SER A 46 11.11 -17.93 16.48
N PHE A 47 10.93 -19.03 15.74
CA PHE A 47 12.02 -19.92 15.34
C PHE A 47 13.02 -19.21 14.42
N ILE A 48 12.55 -18.58 13.34
CA ILE A 48 13.40 -17.86 12.38
C ILE A 48 14.18 -16.76 13.10
N ASN A 49 13.49 -15.89 13.87
CA ASN A 49 14.12 -14.81 14.63
C ASN A 49 15.22 -15.34 15.57
N SER A 50 14.94 -16.42 16.32
CA SER A 50 15.91 -17.03 17.23
C SER A 50 17.13 -17.62 16.50
N TYR A 51 16.94 -18.16 15.30
CA TYR A 51 18.00 -18.82 14.54
C TYR A 51 18.86 -17.84 13.75
N THR A 52 18.25 -16.78 13.22
CA THR A 52 18.93 -15.77 12.41
C THR A 52 19.41 -14.57 13.23
N GLY A 53 19.03 -14.49 14.52
CA GLY A 53 19.32 -13.34 15.38
C GLY A 53 18.54 -12.08 14.99
N GLU A 54 17.43 -12.24 14.27
CA GLU A 54 16.59 -11.13 13.84
C GLU A 54 15.43 -10.90 14.79
N ASN A 55 14.82 -9.72 14.70
CA ASN A 55 13.63 -9.37 15.48
C ASN A 55 12.55 -8.78 14.56
N LEU A 56 12.14 -9.56 13.57
CA LEU A 56 11.11 -9.14 12.63
C LEU A 56 9.72 -9.57 13.12
N SER A 57 8.74 -8.69 12.89
CA SER A 57 7.35 -8.95 13.26
C SER A 57 6.70 -10.01 12.35
N ILE A 58 5.65 -10.67 12.85
CA ILE A 58 4.83 -11.59 12.07
C ILE A 58 4.26 -10.90 10.82
N LYS A 59 3.86 -9.62 10.93
CA LYS A 59 3.34 -8.83 9.80
C LYS A 59 4.39 -8.65 8.71
N THR A 60 5.64 -8.43 9.09
CA THR A 60 6.76 -8.32 8.15
C THR A 60 6.94 -9.62 7.35
N TYR A 61 6.93 -10.76 8.03
CA TYR A 61 7.03 -12.07 7.38
C TYR A 61 5.84 -12.39 6.46
N LYS A 62 4.61 -12.06 6.88
CA LYS A 62 3.40 -12.17 6.05
C LYS A 62 3.52 -11.37 4.76
N ASN A 63 3.90 -10.10 4.88
CA ASN A 63 4.11 -9.23 3.72
C ASN A 63 5.18 -9.78 2.76
N MET A 64 6.26 -10.37 3.28
CA MET A 64 7.30 -10.99 2.44
C MET A 64 6.76 -12.23 1.72
N LEU A 65 5.94 -13.04 2.39
CA LEU A 65 5.30 -14.21 1.79
C LEU A 65 4.28 -13.83 0.71
N ASP A 66 3.47 -12.79 0.93
CA ASP A 66 2.48 -12.32 -0.04
C ASP A 66 3.13 -11.79 -1.33
N ARG A 67 4.28 -11.11 -1.19
CA ARG A 67 5.09 -10.68 -2.33
C ARG A 67 5.72 -11.86 -3.08
N ALA A 68 6.16 -12.89 -2.35
CA ALA A 68 6.68 -14.11 -2.95
C ALA A 68 5.61 -14.88 -3.72
N LYS A 69 4.38 -14.98 -3.18
CA LYS A 69 3.22 -15.60 -3.84
C LYS A 69 2.95 -14.99 -5.22
N LYS A 70 2.91 -13.65 -5.29
CA LYS A 70 2.66 -12.92 -6.56
C LYS A 70 3.68 -13.25 -7.64
N LYS A 71 4.92 -13.60 -7.30
CA LYS A 71 5.97 -13.99 -8.25
C LYS A 71 5.85 -15.44 -8.73
N VAL A 72 5.38 -16.35 -7.87
CA VAL A 72 5.17 -17.76 -8.22
C VAL A 72 3.96 -17.93 -9.13
N GLU A 73 2.88 -17.16 -8.89
CA GLU A 73 1.67 -17.19 -9.73
C GLU A 73 1.86 -16.49 -11.10
N SER A 74 2.95 -15.73 -11.29
CA SER A 74 3.17 -14.94 -12.51
C SER A 74 4.33 -15.40 -13.40
N SER A 75 4.98 -16.54 -13.15
CA SER A 75 5.94 -17.12 -14.12
C SER A 75 6.24 -18.61 -13.90
N PRO A 76 6.30 -19.42 -14.97
CA PRO A 76 7.17 -20.60 -15.02
C PRO A 76 8.64 -20.14 -15.17
N GLN A 77 9.55 -20.66 -14.34
CA GLN A 77 11.00 -20.44 -14.45
C GLN A 77 11.62 -21.29 -15.60
N PRO A 78 12.89 -21.07 -16.07
CA PRO A 78 14.01 -20.40 -15.39
C PRO A 78 14.89 -19.40 -16.21
N GLU A 79 15.58 -18.54 -15.45
CA GLU A 79 16.96 -18.04 -15.62
C GLU A 79 17.40 -16.98 -16.68
N THR A 80 18.29 -16.11 -16.18
CA THR A 80 19.26 -15.21 -16.85
C THR A 80 18.87 -13.84 -17.44
N LYS A 81 19.51 -12.82 -16.86
CA LYS A 81 20.09 -11.57 -17.41
C LYS A 81 19.20 -10.53 -18.14
N ALA A 82 19.64 -9.28 -17.92
CA ALA A 82 19.46 -8.06 -18.72
C ALA A 82 18.22 -7.19 -18.48
N ALA A 83 18.50 -5.89 -18.60
CA ALA A 83 17.64 -4.74 -18.35
C ALA A 83 16.38 -4.70 -19.23
N GLY A 84 15.34 -4.04 -18.73
CA GLY A 84 14.14 -3.77 -19.53
C GLY A 84 13.08 -3.00 -18.75
N LYS A 85 13.06 -1.68 -18.95
CA LYS A 85 12.01 -0.73 -18.56
C LYS A 85 10.66 -1.12 -19.23
N LYS A 86 9.57 -1.30 -18.47
CA LYS A 86 8.18 -1.32 -18.95
C LYS A 86 7.27 -0.76 -17.84
N VAL A 87 6.78 0.49 -17.96
CA VAL A 87 5.47 0.86 -18.54
C VAL A 87 4.35 -0.03 -18.00
N THR A 88 3.70 0.45 -16.94
CA THR A 88 2.48 -0.14 -16.38
C THR A 88 1.27 0.52 -17.04
N THR A 89 0.69 -0.15 -18.02
CA THR A 89 -0.65 0.14 -18.52
C THR A 89 -1.65 -0.37 -17.49
N ASN A 90 -2.38 0.52 -16.82
CA ASN A 90 -3.35 0.16 -15.79
C ASN A 90 -4.67 -0.32 -16.41
N ALA A 91 -5.14 -1.49 -15.96
CA ALA A 91 -6.32 -2.21 -16.41
C ALA A 91 -7.62 -1.79 -15.69
N PHE A 92 -7.93 -0.50 -15.65
CA PHE A 92 -9.14 0.03 -14.97
C PHE A 92 -10.13 0.74 -15.90
N SER A 93 -10.11 0.44 -17.19
CA SER A 93 -11.13 0.93 -18.13
C SER A 93 -12.24 -0.12 -18.30
N THR A 94 -13.09 -0.28 -17.29
CA THR A 94 -14.51 -0.70 -17.42
C THR A 94 -15.06 -0.99 -16.03
N ILE A 95 -15.89 -0.10 -15.51
CA ILE A 95 -17.22 -0.38 -14.94
C ILE A 95 -17.89 1.00 -14.83
N VAL A 96 -18.61 1.37 -15.89
CA VAL A 96 -19.68 2.35 -15.83
C VAL A 96 -20.96 1.53 -15.89
N LYS A 97 -21.82 1.64 -14.89
CA LYS A 97 -23.27 1.61 -15.06
C LYS A 97 -23.93 2.26 -13.85
N LYS A 98 -24.36 3.50 -14.09
CA LYS A 98 -25.32 4.27 -13.29
C LYS A 98 -26.66 3.52 -13.29
N GLU A 99 -27.25 3.33 -12.12
CA GLU A 99 -28.71 3.27 -11.98
C GLU A 99 -29.12 4.33 -10.96
N LYS A 100 -29.93 5.28 -11.44
CA LYS A 100 -30.59 6.32 -10.66
C LYS A 100 -31.74 5.69 -9.86
N LEU A 101 -31.72 5.83 -8.54
CA LEU A 101 -32.94 5.77 -7.75
C LEU A 101 -33.51 7.18 -7.63
N VAL A 102 -34.75 7.36 -8.08
CA VAL A 102 -35.50 8.62 -8.02
C VAL A 102 -36.41 8.56 -6.80
N HIS A 103 -36.32 9.54 -5.92
CA HIS A 103 -37.38 9.88 -4.98
C HIS A 103 -37.67 11.38 -5.06
N ASP A 104 -38.86 11.72 -5.55
CA ASP A 104 -39.40 13.08 -5.53
C ASP A 104 -40.03 13.40 -4.17
N ASN A 105 -39.90 14.69 -3.81
CA ASN A 105 -40.64 15.51 -2.84
C ASN A 105 -39.86 15.98 -1.59
N ASN A 106 -39.08 17.08 -1.73
CA ASN A 106 -39.20 18.31 -0.91
C ASN A 106 -38.23 19.39 -1.44
N PRO A 107 -38.55 20.70 -1.36
CA PRO A 107 -37.75 21.71 -2.02
C PRO A 107 -36.43 21.95 -1.30
N ASP A 108 -35.39 21.88 -2.10
CA ASP A 108 -34.23 22.75 -2.06
C ASP A 108 -33.19 22.57 -0.96
N LEU A 109 -32.95 21.33 -0.55
CA LEU A 109 -31.65 20.97 0.03
C LEU A 109 -30.54 21.03 -1.05
N ASP A 110 -30.88 20.71 -2.30
CA ASP A 110 -29.92 20.69 -3.42
C ASP A 110 -29.47 22.10 -3.86
N ALA A 111 -30.31 23.14 -3.93
CA ALA A 111 -29.77 24.49 -4.22
C ALA A 111 -29.14 25.17 -3.00
N LEU A 112 -29.44 24.74 -1.77
CA LEU A 112 -28.66 25.13 -0.59
C LEU A 112 -27.27 24.48 -0.62
N LEU A 113 -27.18 23.21 -1.02
CA LEU A 113 -25.92 22.49 -1.23
C LEU A 113 -25.15 22.99 -2.45
N ASP A 114 -25.79 23.41 -3.54
CA ASP A 114 -25.11 24.05 -4.67
C ASP A 114 -24.58 25.44 -4.28
N ARG A 115 -25.32 26.18 -3.44
CA ARG A 115 -24.90 27.49 -2.94
C ARG A 115 -23.80 27.42 -1.87
N LEU A 116 -23.68 26.32 -1.13
CA LEU A 116 -22.61 26.09 -0.13
C LEU A 116 -21.46 25.19 -0.63
N GLY A 117 -21.72 24.31 -1.59
CA GLY A 117 -20.89 23.15 -1.94
C GLY A 117 -20.23 23.21 -3.31
N ALA A 118 -20.46 24.26 -4.10
CA ALA A 118 -19.80 24.45 -5.39
C ALA A 118 -18.27 24.71 -5.28
N GLU A 119 -17.75 24.95 -4.07
CA GLU A 119 -16.32 25.29 -3.83
C GLU A 119 -15.54 24.18 -3.09
N SER A 120 -16.18 23.07 -2.73
CA SER A 120 -15.49 21.91 -2.16
C SER A 120 -15.36 20.82 -3.22
N GLY A 121 -14.24 20.79 -3.93
CA GLY A 121 -13.95 19.72 -4.88
C GLY A 121 -14.13 18.33 -4.25
N ASP A 122 -14.58 17.36 -5.05
CA ASP A 122 -14.81 16.00 -4.57
C ASP A 122 -13.49 15.39 -4.05
N LEU A 123 -13.56 14.41 -3.14
CA LEU A 123 -12.38 13.73 -2.59
C LEU A 123 -11.45 13.23 -3.71
N SER A 124 -12.03 12.80 -4.84
CA SER A 124 -11.30 12.38 -6.02
C SER A 124 -10.41 13.48 -6.62
N ASP A 125 -10.80 14.75 -6.53
CA ASP A 125 -10.01 15.89 -7.00
C ASP A 125 -8.90 16.26 -6.02
N TYR A 126 -9.16 16.20 -4.72
CA TYR A 126 -8.12 16.32 -3.70
C TYR A 126 -7.05 15.25 -3.83
N LEU A 127 -7.43 13.99 -4.14
CA LEU A 127 -6.46 12.92 -4.34
C LEU A 127 -5.47 13.21 -5.46
N LYS A 128 -5.90 13.86 -6.55
CA LYS A 128 -5.02 14.22 -7.67
C LYS A 128 -3.92 15.18 -7.24
N VAL A 129 -4.25 16.18 -6.43
CA VAL A 129 -3.29 17.19 -5.94
C VAL A 129 -2.50 16.73 -4.72
N CYS A 130 -3.05 15.79 -3.94
CA CYS A 130 -2.44 15.24 -2.74
C CYS A 130 -1.62 13.97 -2.99
N PHE A 131 -1.08 13.75 -4.18
CA PHE A 131 -0.26 12.58 -4.54
C PHE A 131 -0.96 11.23 -4.28
N ASN A 132 -2.28 11.18 -4.46
CA ASN A 132 -3.16 10.04 -4.13
C ASN A 132 -3.11 9.62 -2.65
N SER A 133 -2.74 10.52 -1.75
CA SER A 133 -2.76 10.27 -0.31
C SER A 133 -4.11 10.66 0.28
N GLU A 134 -4.94 9.66 0.59
CA GLU A 134 -6.24 9.85 1.24
C GLU A 134 -6.11 10.58 2.58
N SER A 135 -5.07 10.27 3.36
CA SER A 135 -4.86 10.93 4.66
C SER A 135 -4.59 12.44 4.52
N ILE A 136 -3.88 12.87 3.46
CA ILE A 136 -3.61 14.29 3.23
C ILE A 136 -4.86 14.98 2.65
N ALA A 137 -5.53 14.32 1.70
CA ALA A 137 -6.77 14.81 1.09
C ALA A 137 -7.86 15.04 2.14
N ASN A 138 -8.14 14.06 2.99
CA ASN A 138 -9.14 14.18 4.06
C ASN A 138 -8.79 15.32 5.02
N ARG A 139 -7.52 15.45 5.41
CA ARG A 139 -7.09 16.56 6.29
C ARG A 139 -7.27 17.94 5.65
N ALA A 140 -7.08 18.04 4.34
CA ALA A 140 -7.29 19.30 3.63
C ALA A 140 -8.78 19.65 3.54
N ILE A 141 -9.64 18.65 3.27
CA ILE A 141 -11.09 18.79 3.25
C ILE A 141 -11.61 19.18 4.64
N GLU A 142 -11.19 18.48 5.68
CA GLU A 142 -11.55 18.76 7.07
C GLU A 142 -11.15 20.17 7.51
N ALA A 143 -10.01 20.67 7.02
CA ALA A 143 -9.54 22.02 7.29
C ALA A 143 -10.09 23.09 6.33
N GLY A 144 -10.95 22.71 5.37
CA GLY A 144 -11.52 23.64 4.39
C GLY A 144 -10.49 24.29 3.46
N VAL A 145 -9.36 23.65 3.19
CA VAL A 145 -8.33 24.18 2.30
C VAL A 145 -8.69 23.87 0.85
N SER A 146 -8.88 24.88 0.00
CA SER A 146 -9.24 24.67 -1.41
C SER A 146 -8.14 23.96 -2.21
N ILE A 147 -8.55 23.30 -3.30
CA ILE A 147 -7.64 22.58 -4.21
C ILE A 147 -6.63 23.53 -4.85
N GLU A 148 -7.08 24.74 -5.19
CA GLU A 148 -6.26 25.79 -5.80
C GLU A 148 -5.14 26.24 -4.85
N GLU A 149 -5.46 26.38 -3.55
CA GLU A 149 -4.47 26.72 -2.53
C GLU A 149 -3.44 25.59 -2.35
N ILE A 150 -3.87 24.32 -2.42
CA ILE A 150 -2.94 23.18 -2.37
C ILE A 150 -2.00 23.17 -3.57
N GLN A 151 -2.51 23.47 -4.78
CA GLN A 151 -1.72 23.53 -6.00
C GLN A 151 -0.72 24.69 -5.97
N SER A 152 -1.10 25.84 -5.41
CA SER A 152 -0.25 27.04 -5.32
C SER A 152 1.04 26.81 -4.53
N TRP A 153 1.07 25.83 -3.62
CA TRP A 153 2.25 25.51 -2.83
C TRP A 153 3.36 24.79 -3.60
N GLU A 154 3.08 24.30 -4.81
CA GLU A 154 4.04 23.62 -5.71
C GLU A 154 4.94 22.60 -4.98
N CYS A 155 4.33 21.82 -4.08
CA CYS A 155 5.09 20.87 -3.27
C CYS A 155 5.63 19.73 -4.15
N PRO A 156 6.91 19.35 -4.07
CA PRO A 156 7.51 18.36 -4.97
C PRO A 156 7.17 16.90 -4.61
N ASN A 157 6.63 16.67 -3.41
CA ASN A 157 6.23 15.34 -2.94
C ASN A 157 5.22 15.43 -1.79
N GLN A 158 4.58 14.29 -1.50
CA GLN A 158 3.57 14.17 -0.45
C GLN A 158 4.06 14.53 0.97
N ILE A 159 5.35 14.35 1.27
CA ILE A 159 5.90 14.62 2.61
C ILE A 159 5.95 16.14 2.81
N ARG A 160 6.51 16.87 1.84
CA ARG A 160 6.55 18.33 1.89
C ARG A 160 5.15 18.93 1.90
N LEU A 161 4.24 18.37 1.11
CA LEU A 161 2.84 18.78 1.11
C LEU A 161 2.18 18.58 2.48
N GLY A 162 2.31 17.38 3.07
CA GLY A 162 1.73 17.09 4.38
C GLY A 162 2.27 17.98 5.51
N THR A 163 3.58 18.28 5.49
CA THR A 163 4.17 19.23 6.44
C THR A 163 3.63 20.63 6.24
N ARG A 164 3.58 21.13 4.98
CA ARG A 164 3.05 22.45 4.65
C ARG A 164 1.58 22.59 5.07
N LEU A 165 0.75 21.60 4.77
CA LEU A 165 -0.65 21.55 5.17
C LEU A 165 -0.79 21.62 6.71
N SER A 166 0.03 20.87 7.44
CA SER A 166 0.01 20.91 8.91
C SER A 166 0.35 22.30 9.46
N HIS A 167 1.32 22.99 8.87
CA HIS A 167 1.66 24.36 9.23
C HIS A 167 0.54 25.34 8.89
N PHE A 168 -0.08 25.20 7.72
CA PHE A 168 -1.19 26.04 7.30
C PHE A 168 -2.37 25.93 8.28
N ILE A 169 -2.79 24.69 8.59
CA ILE A 169 -3.90 24.42 9.52
C ILE A 169 -3.62 25.02 10.90
N ARG A 170 -2.40 24.83 11.42
CA ARG A 170 -1.99 25.36 12.72
C ARG A 170 -1.97 26.89 12.77
N ASN A 171 -1.71 27.55 11.64
CA ASN A 171 -1.65 29.01 11.57
C ASN A 171 -3.02 29.64 11.26
N ALA A 172 -3.97 28.85 10.76
CA ALA A 172 -5.34 29.25 10.49
C ALA A 172 -6.28 29.07 11.70
N SER A 173 -5.81 28.39 12.76
CA SER A 173 -6.51 28.24 14.05
C SER A 173 -6.06 29.30 15.04
#